data_AF-A0A316FDW9-F1
#
_entry.id   AF-A0A316FDW9-F1
#
_cell.length_a   1.000
_cell.length_b   1.000
_cell.length_c   1.000
_cell.angle_alpha   90.00
_cell.angle_beta   90.00
_cell.angle_gamma   90.00
#
_symmetry.space_group_name_H-M   'P 1'
#
loop_
_entity.id
_entity.type
_entity.pdbx_description
1 polymer ?
#
loop_
_entity_poly.entity_id
_entity_poly.type
_entity_poly.pdbx_seq_one_letter_code
_entity_poly.pdbx_strand_id
1 'polypeptide(L)'
;MSAVLWAAMIAWLGAGVLPYLIVQAVVGFSLLEIVNYMEHYGMLRQRVGAPGRRRYERVDPSHSWNSNNIATNVLLYHLQRHSDHHANPTRRYQALRDFERSPVLPTGYAGMILLALIPPVWRRVMDPRVIAHFDGDPTRANIQPGRRDRLLARYGTVATAPQRHVTDSRGDATAGGMCPGCGYVYDERRGDVREGFPAGTPWSAIPDSWCCPDCGVRDKVDFVAQS
;
A
#
# COMPACT_ATOMS: atom_id res chain seq x y z
N MET A 1 2.85 7.46 26.44
CA MET A 1 4.25 7.94 26.28
C MET A 1 4.31 9.46 26.12
N SER A 2 3.65 10.06 25.11
CA SER A 2 3.73 11.51 24.83
C SER A 2 3.25 12.41 25.97
N ALA A 3 2.13 12.08 26.63
CA ALA A 3 1.63 12.86 27.77
C ALA A 3 2.62 12.86 28.97
N VAL A 4 3.28 11.73 29.23
CA VAL A 4 4.28 11.60 30.29
C VAL A 4 5.51 12.44 29.96
N LEU A 5 5.98 12.39 28.71
CA LEU A 5 7.09 13.21 28.24
C LEU A 5 6.77 14.70 28.37
N TRP A 6 5.57 15.12 27.94
CA TRP A 6 5.14 16.52 28.01
C TRP A 6 5.01 17.01 29.45
N ALA A 7 4.40 16.20 30.33
CA ALA A 7 4.32 16.52 31.76
C ALA A 7 5.71 16.66 32.39
N ALA A 8 6.65 15.76 32.08
CA ALA A 8 8.02 15.85 32.56
C ALA A 8 8.74 17.11 32.05
N MET A 9 8.58 17.46 30.76
CA MET A 9 9.16 18.67 30.19
C MET A 9 8.57 19.95 30.79
N ILE A 10 7.26 20.00 31.04
CA ILE A 10 6.59 21.13 31.68
C ILE A 10 7.03 21.24 33.15
N ALA A 11 7.15 20.12 33.87
CA ALA A 11 7.64 20.12 35.25
C ALA A 11 9.09 20.60 35.35
N TRP A 12 9.93 20.26 34.37
CA TRP A 12 11.35 20.64 34.34
C TRP A 12 11.59 22.08 33.86
N LEU A 13 10.98 22.47 32.75
CA LEU A 13 11.26 23.74 32.04
C LEU A 13 10.20 24.82 32.30
N GLY A 14 9.16 24.48 33.07
CA GLY A 14 8.03 25.34 33.37
C GLY A 14 7.00 25.42 32.23
N ALA A 15 5.89 26.12 32.50
CA ALA A 15 4.79 26.28 31.55
C ALA A 15 5.19 27.05 30.27
N GLY A 16 6.31 27.79 30.28
CA GLY A 16 6.83 28.51 29.11
C GLY A 16 7.20 27.61 27.93
N VAL A 17 7.38 26.30 28.13
CA VAL A 17 7.66 25.35 27.05
C VAL A 17 6.40 24.96 26.25
N LEU A 18 5.19 25.22 26.78
CA LEU A 18 3.93 24.79 26.17
C LEU A 18 3.75 25.25 24.71
N PRO A 19 4.02 26.51 24.32
CA PRO A 19 3.89 26.93 22.93
C PRO A 19 4.78 26.12 21.98
N TYR A 20 6.01 25.79 22.39
CA TYR A 20 6.94 25.00 21.59
C TYR A 20 6.47 23.56 21.43
N LEU A 21 5.94 22.96 22.50
CA LEU A 21 5.35 21.62 22.44
C LEU A 21 4.14 21.58 21.50
N ILE A 22 3.26 22.59 21.57
CA ILE A 22 2.11 22.70 20.66
C ILE A 22 2.57 22.85 19.21
N VAL A 23 3.52 23.75 18.94
CA VAL A 23 4.08 23.92 17.59
C VAL A 23 4.71 22.63 17.08
N GLN A 24 5.49 21.94 17.92
CA GLN A 24 6.10 20.66 17.58
C GLN A 24 5.04 19.59 17.26
N ALA A 25 3.98 19.49 18.05
CA ALA A 25 2.88 18.57 17.78
C ALA A 25 2.20 18.90 16.45
N VAL A 26 1.92 20.18 16.21
CA VAL A 26 1.30 20.64 14.97
C VAL A 26 2.14 20.28 13.75
N VAL A 27 3.43 20.60 13.80
CA VAL A 27 4.37 20.26 12.73
C VAL A 27 4.48 18.75 12.54
N GLY A 28 4.57 17.98 13.64
CA GLY A 28 4.70 16.53 13.61
C GLY A 28 3.49 15.83 12.99
N PHE A 29 2.27 16.16 13.44
CA PHE A 29 1.06 15.55 12.88
C PHE A 29 0.84 15.99 11.43
N SER A 30 1.08 17.27 11.11
CA SER A 30 0.90 17.79 9.75
C SER A 30 1.87 17.12 8.77
N LEU A 31 3.12 16.93 9.17
CA LEU A 31 4.11 16.24 8.35
C LEU A 31 3.70 14.79 8.08
N LEU A 32 3.22 14.07 9.10
CA LEU A 32 2.73 12.70 8.95
C LEU A 32 1.52 12.63 8.00
N GLU A 33 0.56 13.56 8.14
CA GLU A 33 -0.62 13.63 7.27
C GLU A 33 -0.25 13.95 5.83
N ILE A 34 0.69 14.87 5.60
CA ILE A 34 1.16 15.20 4.26
C ILE A 34 1.82 13.98 3.62
N VAL A 35 2.68 13.27 4.34
CA VAL A 35 3.36 12.06 3.86
C VAL A 35 2.34 10.97 3.52
N ASN A 36 1.38 10.71 4.41
CA ASN A 36 0.30 9.76 4.14
C ASN A 36 -0.55 10.18 2.93
N TYR A 37 -0.85 11.48 2.80
CA TYR A 37 -1.60 12.01 1.66
C TYR A 37 -0.85 11.82 0.33
N MET A 38 0.45 12.13 0.27
CA MET A 38 1.24 11.99 -0.95
C MET A 38 1.42 10.53 -1.37
N GLU A 39 1.67 9.64 -0.40
CA GLU A 39 1.91 8.21 -0.63
C GLU A 39 0.67 7.47 -1.15
N HIS A 40 -0.53 7.96 -0.83
CA HIS A 40 -1.79 7.32 -1.19
C HIS A 40 -2.67 8.16 -2.13
N TYR A 41 -2.13 9.24 -2.69
CA TYR A 41 -2.90 10.15 -3.53
C TYR A 41 -3.49 9.45 -4.76
N GLY A 42 -4.82 9.49 -4.89
CA GLY A 42 -5.57 8.94 -6.01
C GLY A 42 -5.69 7.40 -6.03
N MET A 43 -5.10 6.70 -5.06
CA MET A 43 -5.08 5.23 -5.03
C MET A 43 -6.42 4.67 -4.53
N LEU A 44 -6.94 3.66 -5.23
CA LEU A 44 -8.18 2.96 -4.87
C LEU A 44 -8.07 1.48 -5.22
N ARG A 45 -8.33 0.63 -4.22
CA ARG A 45 -8.44 -0.82 -4.41
C ARG A 45 -9.73 -1.16 -5.12
N GLN A 46 -9.63 -1.97 -6.16
CA GLN A 46 -10.74 -2.51 -6.92
C GLN A 46 -11.37 -3.71 -6.23
N ARG A 47 -12.61 -4.03 -6.59
CA ARG A 47 -13.26 -5.27 -6.16
C ARG A 47 -13.05 -6.36 -7.21
N VAL A 48 -12.57 -7.50 -6.76
CA VAL A 48 -12.26 -8.69 -7.57
C VAL A 48 -13.10 -9.88 -7.11
N GLY A 49 -13.20 -10.91 -7.94
CA GLY A 49 -13.96 -12.13 -7.68
C GLY A 49 -15.32 -12.20 -8.38
N ALA A 50 -15.90 -13.40 -8.41
CA ALA A 50 -17.16 -13.69 -9.07
C ALA A 50 -18.36 -12.94 -8.44
N PRO A 51 -19.45 -12.71 -9.20
CA PRO A 51 -20.71 -12.20 -8.64
C PRO A 51 -21.16 -13.06 -7.44
N GLY A 52 -21.41 -12.42 -6.28
CA GLY A 52 -21.75 -13.10 -5.02
C GLY A 52 -20.58 -13.38 -4.07
N ARG A 53 -19.32 -13.27 -4.51
CA ARG A 53 -18.11 -13.42 -3.68
C ARG A 53 -17.06 -12.34 -3.97
N ARG A 54 -17.50 -11.08 -4.09
CA ARG A 54 -16.59 -9.95 -4.34
C ARG A 54 -15.78 -9.60 -3.08
N ARG A 55 -14.47 -9.48 -3.23
CA ARG A 55 -13.54 -8.96 -2.22
C ARG A 55 -12.77 -7.77 -2.78
N TYR A 56 -12.13 -6.98 -1.93
CA TYR A 56 -11.15 -6.01 -2.42
C TYR A 56 -9.87 -6.72 -2.84
N GLU A 57 -9.29 -6.33 -3.98
CA GLU A 57 -7.98 -6.81 -4.42
C GLU A 57 -6.96 -6.58 -3.32
N ARG A 58 -6.02 -7.48 -3.09
CA ARG A 58 -5.07 -7.27 -2.00
C ARG A 58 -4.15 -6.06 -2.25
N VAL A 59 -3.70 -5.41 -1.17
CA VAL A 59 -2.63 -4.42 -1.20
C VAL A 59 -1.36 -5.00 -1.84
N ASP A 60 -0.85 -4.29 -2.83
CA ASP A 60 0.34 -4.61 -3.59
C ASP A 60 1.07 -3.32 -3.97
N PRO A 61 2.32 -3.40 -4.49
CA PRO A 61 3.14 -2.22 -4.73
C PRO A 61 2.51 -1.12 -5.62
N SER A 62 1.53 -1.43 -6.48
CA SER A 62 0.81 -0.39 -7.24
C SER A 62 -0.09 0.51 -6.38
N HIS A 63 -0.44 0.10 -5.16
CA HIS A 63 -1.42 0.80 -4.32
C HIS A 63 -0.87 1.97 -3.49
N SER A 64 0.37 2.37 -3.74
CA SER A 64 1.00 3.51 -3.09
C SER A 64 2.20 4.00 -3.88
N TRP A 65 2.54 5.28 -3.71
CA TRP A 65 3.65 5.94 -4.38
C TRP A 65 4.98 5.66 -3.69
N ASN A 66 6.01 5.35 -4.47
CA ASN A 66 7.42 5.26 -4.04
C ASN A 66 8.16 6.58 -4.30
N SER A 67 9.32 6.76 -3.66
CA SER A 67 10.34 7.75 -4.08
C SER A 67 11.70 7.08 -4.18
N ASN A 68 12.42 7.35 -5.26
CA ASN A 68 13.72 6.71 -5.54
C ASN A 68 14.90 7.68 -5.37
N ASN A 69 14.71 8.83 -4.71
CA ASN A 69 15.76 9.82 -4.53
C ASN A 69 16.76 9.39 -3.44
N ILE A 70 18.01 9.17 -3.84
CA ILE A 70 19.11 8.62 -3.01
C ILE A 70 19.36 9.47 -1.75
N ALA A 71 19.45 10.79 -1.86
CA ALA A 71 19.78 11.65 -0.72
C ALA A 71 18.72 11.55 0.38
N THR A 72 17.45 11.60 -0.02
CA THR A 72 16.33 11.46 0.91
C THR A 72 16.13 10.02 1.38
N ASN A 73 16.52 9.02 0.59
CA ASN A 73 16.54 7.62 1.00
C ASN A 73 17.55 7.36 2.12
N VAL A 74 18.73 7.97 2.07
CA VAL A 74 19.71 7.83 3.16
C VAL A 74 19.23 8.54 4.42
N LEU A 75 18.73 9.77 4.29
CA LEU A 75 18.29 10.59 5.44
C LEU A 75 17.08 9.99 6.16
N LEU A 76 16.11 9.48 5.41
CA LEU A 76 14.85 8.98 5.96
C LEU A 76 14.91 7.49 6.25
N TYR A 77 16.08 6.86 6.19
CA TYR A 77 16.27 5.41 6.21
C TYR A 77 15.24 4.77 5.27
N HIS A 78 15.48 4.79 3.96
CA HIS A 78 14.69 4.29 2.83
C HIS A 78 13.14 4.39 2.90
N LEU A 79 12.55 5.24 3.76
CA LEU A 79 11.09 5.31 4.02
C LEU A 79 10.24 5.32 2.74
N GLN A 80 10.87 5.76 1.67
CA GLN A 80 10.41 5.88 0.31
C GLN A 80 10.13 4.58 -0.45
N ARG A 81 10.55 3.41 0.06
CA ARG A 81 10.14 2.08 -0.47
C ARG A 81 8.79 1.63 0.10
N HIS A 82 7.89 2.60 0.20
CA HIS A 82 6.59 2.49 0.84
C HIS A 82 5.71 1.41 0.22
N SER A 83 5.74 1.30 -1.11
CA SER A 83 4.99 0.30 -1.86
C SER A 83 5.29 -1.14 -1.44
N ASP A 84 6.55 -1.47 -1.16
CA ASP A 84 6.92 -2.81 -0.72
C ASP A 84 6.56 -3.04 0.76
N HIS A 85 6.73 -2.02 1.60
CA HIS A 85 6.35 -2.08 3.00
C HIS A 85 4.84 -2.36 3.15
N HIS A 86 3.99 -1.70 2.38
CA HIS A 86 2.56 -1.96 2.39
C HIS A 86 2.19 -3.34 1.82
N ALA A 87 2.89 -3.79 0.78
CA ALA A 87 2.63 -5.10 0.18
C ALA A 87 3.12 -6.27 1.07
N ASN A 88 4.20 -6.05 1.82
CA ASN A 88 4.94 -7.04 2.61
C ASN A 88 5.41 -6.43 3.96
N PRO A 89 4.50 -6.11 4.88
CA PRO A 89 4.82 -5.38 6.13
C PRO A 89 5.76 -6.14 7.08
N THR A 90 5.88 -7.46 6.93
CA THR A 90 6.81 -8.28 7.72
C THR A 90 8.25 -8.24 7.19
N ARG A 91 8.49 -7.65 6.00
CA ARG A 91 9.85 -7.50 5.46
C ARG A 91 10.60 -6.43 6.24
N ARG A 92 11.81 -6.78 6.67
CA ARG A 92 12.69 -5.84 7.37
C ARG A 92 13.02 -4.65 6.50
N TYR A 93 13.13 -3.52 7.17
CA TYR A 93 13.45 -2.21 6.65
C TYR A 93 14.55 -2.21 5.55
N GLN A 94 15.68 -2.86 5.84
CA GLN A 94 16.88 -2.86 4.99
C GLN A 94 16.73 -3.75 3.74
N ALA A 95 15.70 -4.60 3.71
CA ALA A 95 15.44 -5.55 2.62
C ALA A 95 14.31 -5.08 1.70
N LEU A 96 13.69 -3.93 1.97
CA LEU A 96 12.62 -3.39 1.13
C LEU A 96 13.11 -3.18 -0.31
N ARG A 97 12.24 -3.45 -1.29
CA ARG A 97 12.55 -3.45 -2.73
C ARG A 97 11.79 -2.36 -3.47
N ASP A 98 12.30 -2.02 -4.65
CA ASP A 98 11.53 -1.24 -5.63
C ASP A 98 10.91 -2.20 -6.66
N PHE A 99 9.77 -1.83 -7.24
CA PHE A 99 9.09 -2.62 -8.26
C PHE A 99 8.67 -1.71 -9.42
N GLU A 100 8.83 -2.19 -10.65
CA GLU A 100 8.49 -1.45 -11.86
C GLU A 100 7.02 -1.00 -11.92
N ARG A 101 6.12 -1.79 -11.30
CA ARG A 101 4.69 -1.47 -11.19
C ARG A 101 4.35 -0.40 -10.14
N SER A 102 5.29 -0.09 -9.24
CA SER A 102 5.05 0.93 -8.21
C SER A 102 5.05 2.31 -8.87
N PRO A 103 4.00 3.12 -8.69
CA PRO A 103 4.04 4.50 -9.16
C PRO A 103 5.11 5.28 -8.37
N VAL A 104 5.87 6.14 -9.04
CA VAL A 104 6.98 6.88 -8.43
C VAL A 104 6.70 8.38 -8.43
N LEU A 105 6.95 9.03 -7.30
CA LEU A 105 6.84 10.46 -7.16
C LEU A 105 7.87 11.16 -8.06
N PRO A 106 7.53 12.28 -8.71
CA PRO A 106 8.40 12.91 -9.71
C PRO A 106 9.68 13.52 -9.16
N THR A 107 9.80 13.69 -7.84
CA THR A 107 10.99 14.25 -7.21
C THR A 107 11.45 13.35 -6.05
N GLY A 108 11.32 13.82 -4.81
CA GLY A 108 11.51 13.06 -3.58
C GLY A 108 10.70 13.71 -2.46
N TYR A 109 10.74 13.16 -1.26
CA TYR A 109 9.83 13.56 -0.18
C TYR A 109 9.86 15.06 0.11
N ALA A 110 11.04 15.67 0.21
CA ALA A 110 11.17 17.10 0.47
C ALA A 110 10.44 17.97 -0.58
N GLY A 111 10.65 17.69 -1.88
CA GLY A 111 9.98 18.43 -2.95
C GLY A 111 8.48 18.19 -2.97
N MET A 112 8.06 16.94 -2.78
CA MET A 112 6.63 16.58 -2.80
C MET A 112 5.87 17.14 -1.60
N ILE A 113 6.47 17.19 -0.41
CA ILE A 113 5.88 17.82 0.78
C ILE A 113 5.60 19.30 0.50
N LEU A 114 6.57 20.04 -0.04
CA LEU A 114 6.39 21.46 -0.38
C LEU A 114 5.30 21.66 -1.45
N LEU A 115 5.23 20.77 -2.45
CA LEU A 115 4.18 20.81 -3.46
C LEU A 115 2.79 20.51 -2.87
N ALA A 116 2.69 19.57 -1.93
CA ALA A 116 1.43 19.19 -1.29
C ALA A 116 0.80 20.33 -0.48
N LEU A 117 1.62 21.24 0.06
CA LEU A 117 1.17 22.46 0.74
C LEU A 117 0.46 23.46 -0.20
N ILE A 118 0.57 23.28 -1.53
CA ILE A 118 -0.07 24.15 -2.52
C ILE A 118 -1.01 23.30 -3.40
N PRO A 119 -2.26 23.02 -2.97
CA PRO A 119 -3.15 22.06 -3.64
C PRO A 119 -3.39 22.29 -5.15
N PRO A 120 -3.50 23.53 -5.67
CA PRO A 120 -3.64 23.75 -7.10
C PRO A 120 -2.40 23.34 -7.91
N VAL A 121 -1.20 23.41 -7.33
CA VAL A 121 0.04 23.00 -7.98
C VAL A 121 0.20 21.48 -7.86
N TRP A 122 -0.03 20.93 -6.66
CA TRP A 122 -0.07 19.49 -6.42
C TRP A 122 -0.94 18.76 -7.46
N ARG A 123 -2.19 19.19 -7.63
CA ARG A 123 -3.14 18.57 -8.58
C ARG A 123 -2.68 18.66 -10.04
N ARG A 124 -2.07 19.79 -10.45
CA ARG A 124 -1.52 19.92 -11.81
C ARG A 124 -0.40 18.90 -12.08
N VAL A 125 0.38 18.57 -11.06
CA VAL A 125 1.47 17.60 -11.15
C VAL A 125 0.96 16.16 -11.03
N MET A 126 0.10 15.89 -10.05
CA MET A 126 -0.25 14.53 -9.65
C MET A 126 -1.47 13.95 -10.36
N ASP A 127 -2.49 14.75 -10.72
CA ASP A 127 -3.68 14.21 -11.38
C ASP A 127 -3.34 13.45 -12.68
N PRO A 128 -2.53 14.00 -13.62
CA PRO A 128 -2.17 13.26 -14.84
C PRO A 128 -1.40 11.98 -14.57
N ARG A 129 -0.61 11.93 -13.49
CA ARG A 129 0.20 10.76 -13.11
C ARG A 129 -0.68 9.66 -12.52
N VAL A 130 -1.69 10.01 -11.74
CA VAL A 130 -2.72 9.07 -11.27
C VAL A 130 -3.45 8.46 -12.47
N ILE A 131 -3.85 9.29 -13.43
CA ILE A 131 -4.52 8.82 -14.65
C ILE A 131 -3.62 7.89 -15.46
N ALA A 132 -2.35 8.24 -15.65
CA ALA A 132 -1.38 7.40 -16.34
C ALA A 132 -1.16 6.06 -15.62
N HIS A 133 -1.14 6.06 -14.28
CA HIS A 133 -1.02 4.84 -13.48
C HIS A 133 -2.21 3.88 -13.68
N PHE A 134 -3.41 4.41 -13.90
CA PHE A 134 -4.61 3.63 -14.20
C PHE A 134 -4.85 3.43 -15.70
N ASP A 135 -3.79 3.49 -16.53
CA ASP A 135 -3.85 3.25 -17.97
C ASP A 135 -4.84 4.19 -18.71
N GLY A 136 -5.03 5.40 -18.18
CA GLY A 136 -5.95 6.39 -18.73
C GLY A 136 -7.37 6.32 -18.18
N ASP A 137 -7.71 5.37 -17.31
CA ASP A 137 -9.06 5.22 -16.76
C ASP A 137 -9.22 5.98 -15.41
N PRO A 138 -9.86 7.17 -15.39
CA PRO A 138 -10.07 7.92 -14.16
C PRO A 138 -11.07 7.25 -13.21
N THR A 139 -11.90 6.31 -13.67
CA THR A 139 -12.92 5.67 -12.82
C THR A 139 -12.31 4.72 -11.79
N ARG A 140 -11.09 4.27 -12.02
CA ARG A 140 -10.30 3.43 -11.10
C ARG A 140 -9.63 4.21 -9.98
N ALA A 141 -9.55 5.55 -10.08
CA ALA A 141 -8.90 6.38 -9.07
C ALA A 141 -9.86 6.77 -7.93
N ASN A 142 -9.30 7.01 -6.74
CA ASN A 142 -10.04 7.62 -5.64
C ASN A 142 -10.20 9.13 -5.88
N ILE A 143 -11.38 9.55 -6.32
CA ILE A 143 -11.68 10.95 -6.64
C ILE A 143 -12.58 11.57 -5.57
N GLN A 144 -12.21 12.75 -5.09
CA GLN A 144 -13.05 13.53 -4.17
C GLN A 144 -14.45 13.77 -4.76
N PRO A 145 -15.55 13.44 -4.04
CA PRO A 145 -16.92 13.48 -4.58
C PRO A 145 -17.28 14.77 -5.31
N GLY A 146 -17.03 15.94 -4.69
CA GLY A 146 -17.35 17.25 -5.27
C GLY A 146 -16.52 17.65 -6.51
N ARG A 147 -15.51 16.85 -6.90
CA ARG A 147 -14.72 17.08 -8.12
C ARG A 147 -14.85 15.98 -9.15
N ARG A 148 -15.62 14.92 -8.86
CA ARG A 148 -15.70 13.73 -9.68
C ARG A 148 -16.12 14.04 -11.11
N ASP A 149 -17.25 14.73 -11.28
CA ASP A 149 -17.79 15.01 -12.61
C ASP A 149 -16.85 15.87 -13.45
N ARG A 150 -16.23 16.90 -12.83
CA ARG A 150 -15.24 17.74 -13.50
C ARG A 150 -14.00 16.95 -13.94
N LEU A 151 -13.50 16.06 -13.09
CA LEU A 151 -12.30 15.26 -13.40
C LEU A 151 -12.60 14.18 -14.44
N LEU A 152 -13.78 13.55 -14.38
CA LEU A 152 -14.25 12.63 -15.41
C LEU A 152 -14.50 13.34 -16.73
N ALA A 153 -15.04 14.56 -16.75
CA ALA A 153 -15.18 15.32 -17.98
C ALA A 153 -13.82 15.71 -18.59
N ARG A 154 -12.81 15.95 -17.75
CA ARG A 154 -11.46 16.37 -18.18
C ARG A 154 -10.59 15.21 -18.65
N TYR A 155 -10.64 14.08 -17.96
CA TYR A 155 -9.75 12.92 -18.17
C TYR A 155 -10.48 11.68 -18.68
N GLY A 156 -11.81 11.73 -18.79
CA GLY A 156 -12.65 10.65 -19.29
C GLY A 156 -12.51 10.50 -20.79
N THR A 157 -11.36 10.00 -21.23
CA THR A 157 -11.24 9.31 -22.50
C THR A 157 -11.46 7.84 -22.26
N VAL A 158 -12.43 7.25 -22.98
CA VAL A 158 -12.66 5.81 -23.00
C VAL A 158 -11.41 5.14 -23.58
N ALA A 159 -10.47 4.76 -22.72
CA ALA A 159 -9.40 3.89 -23.13
C ALA A 159 -9.91 2.45 -23.10
N THR A 160 -10.26 1.96 -24.29
CA THR A 160 -10.26 0.54 -24.68
C THR A 160 -8.82 -0.01 -24.59
N ALA A 161 -8.09 0.28 -23.52
CA ALA A 161 -6.93 -0.51 -23.17
C ALA A 161 -7.51 -1.86 -22.74
N PRO A 162 -6.96 -3.00 -23.20
CA PRO A 162 -7.35 -4.28 -22.61
C PRO A 162 -7.23 -4.07 -21.11
N GLN A 163 -8.30 -4.40 -20.38
CA GLN A 163 -8.18 -4.48 -18.94
C GLN A 163 -6.86 -5.22 -18.73
N ARG A 164 -5.91 -4.60 -18.03
CA ARG A 164 -5.05 -5.41 -17.18
C ARG A 164 -6.05 -6.03 -16.19
N HIS A 165 -6.79 -7.03 -16.66
CA HIS A 165 -6.98 -8.24 -15.92
C HIS A 165 -5.56 -8.53 -15.47
N VAL A 166 -5.25 -8.05 -14.27
CA VAL A 166 -4.64 -8.93 -13.30
C VAL A 166 -5.50 -10.18 -13.44
N THR A 167 -5.05 -11.09 -14.30
CA THR A 167 -5.45 -12.48 -14.23
C THR A 167 -5.11 -12.79 -12.79
N ASP A 168 -6.12 -12.70 -11.93
CA ASP A 168 -5.98 -13.11 -10.56
C ASP A 168 -5.85 -14.61 -10.68
N SER A 169 -4.64 -15.09 -10.98
CA SER A 169 -4.28 -16.50 -10.93
C SER A 169 -4.31 -17.03 -9.49
N ARG A 170 -4.80 -16.18 -8.57
CA ARG A 170 -4.93 -16.39 -7.13
C ARG A 170 -6.31 -16.94 -6.87
N GLY A 171 -6.35 -18.10 -6.23
CA GLY A 171 -7.56 -18.92 -6.11
C GLY A 171 -7.69 -20.00 -7.19
N ASP A 172 -6.79 -20.05 -8.18
CA ASP A 172 -6.72 -21.14 -9.18
C ASP A 172 -6.01 -22.39 -8.63
N ALA A 173 -5.39 -22.28 -7.45
CA ALA A 173 -4.78 -23.40 -6.75
C ALA A 173 -5.85 -24.40 -6.31
N THR A 174 -6.02 -25.49 -7.08
CA THR A 174 -6.95 -26.58 -6.77
C THR A 174 -6.27 -27.78 -6.08
N ALA A 175 -4.94 -27.90 -6.17
CA ALA A 175 -4.14 -29.00 -5.61
C ALA A 175 -2.85 -28.46 -4.96
N GLY A 176 -3.01 -27.74 -3.84
CA GLY A 176 -1.92 -27.04 -3.17
C GLY A 176 -1.57 -25.70 -3.82
N GLY A 177 -1.25 -24.71 -2.98
CA GLY A 177 -0.96 -23.35 -3.42
C GLY A 177 0.48 -22.95 -3.13
N MET A 178 1.04 -22.12 -4.01
CA MET A 178 2.25 -21.33 -3.71
C MET A 178 1.85 -19.93 -3.27
N CYS A 179 2.44 -19.48 -2.17
CA CYS A 179 2.36 -18.11 -1.69
C CYS A 179 3.15 -17.19 -2.65
N PRO A 180 2.52 -16.27 -3.39
CA PRO A 180 3.24 -15.38 -4.31
C PRO A 180 4.09 -14.32 -3.60
N GLY A 181 4.02 -14.23 -2.26
CA GLY A 181 4.80 -13.28 -1.46
C GLY A 181 6.21 -13.78 -1.11
N CYS A 182 6.29 -14.98 -0.54
CA CYS A 182 7.55 -15.57 -0.07
C CYS A 182 7.93 -16.87 -0.80
N GLY A 183 7.03 -17.44 -1.62
CA GLY A 183 7.27 -18.71 -2.32
C GLY A 183 6.99 -19.94 -1.47
N TYR A 184 6.44 -19.82 -0.25
CA TYR A 184 6.00 -20.97 0.53
C TYR A 184 5.02 -21.82 -0.28
N VAL A 185 5.18 -23.13 -0.26
CA VAL A 185 4.32 -24.08 -0.97
C VAL A 185 3.63 -24.99 0.04
N TYR A 186 2.30 -25.03 0.00
CA TYR A 186 1.55 -26.04 0.75
C TYR A 186 1.56 -27.37 0.00
N ASP A 187 2.19 -28.38 0.59
CA ASP A 187 2.21 -29.76 0.09
C ASP A 187 1.21 -30.61 0.88
N GLU A 188 0.11 -31.03 0.25
CA GLU A 188 -0.92 -31.87 0.88
C GLU A 188 -0.36 -33.17 1.45
N ARG A 189 0.71 -33.73 0.86
CA ARG A 189 1.33 -34.98 1.34
C ARG A 189 2.01 -34.78 2.69
N ARG A 190 2.54 -33.58 2.93
CA ARG A 190 3.23 -33.22 4.18
C ARG A 190 2.29 -32.56 5.19
N GLY A 191 1.26 -31.87 4.71
CA GLY A 191 0.43 -30.98 5.51
C GLY A 191 1.26 -29.81 6.09
N ASP A 192 0.71 -29.16 7.11
CA ASP A 192 1.43 -28.21 7.95
C ASP A 192 1.06 -28.43 9.42
N VAL A 193 1.80 -29.32 10.08
CA VAL A 193 1.51 -29.76 11.46
C VAL A 193 1.60 -28.61 12.46
N ARG A 194 2.43 -27.59 12.20
CA ARG A 194 2.57 -26.43 13.10
C ARG A 194 1.31 -25.57 13.12
N GLU A 195 0.66 -25.49 11.97
CA GLU A 195 -0.62 -24.81 11.79
C GLU A 195 -1.84 -25.72 12.09
N GLY A 196 -1.60 -26.98 12.51
CA GLY A 196 -2.65 -27.94 12.87
C GLY A 196 -3.17 -28.81 11.73
N PHE A 197 -2.51 -28.81 10.57
CA PHE A 197 -2.90 -29.60 9.39
C PHE A 197 -2.00 -30.84 9.24
N PRO A 198 -2.45 -32.05 9.58
CA PRO A 198 -1.63 -33.25 9.43
C PRO A 198 -1.35 -33.58 7.95
N ALA A 199 -0.33 -34.42 7.72
CA ALA A 199 -0.04 -35.01 6.42
C ALA A 199 -1.28 -35.66 5.79
N GLY A 200 -1.51 -35.38 4.51
CA GLY A 200 -2.69 -35.81 3.75
C GLY A 200 -3.88 -34.85 3.82
N THR A 201 -3.78 -33.73 4.55
CA THR A 201 -4.84 -32.71 4.55
C THR A 201 -4.91 -32.05 3.16
N PRO A 202 -6.07 -32.11 2.46
CA PRO A 202 -6.18 -31.53 1.13
C PRO A 202 -6.30 -30.01 1.22
N TRP A 203 -5.84 -29.30 0.19
CA TRP A 203 -5.94 -27.85 0.07
C TRP A 203 -7.38 -27.36 0.17
N SER A 204 -8.34 -28.17 -0.31
CA SER A 204 -9.77 -27.89 -0.19
C SER A 204 -10.27 -27.82 1.27
N ALA A 205 -9.62 -28.51 2.21
CA ALA A 205 -9.96 -28.51 3.62
C ALA A 205 -9.32 -27.35 4.41
N ILE A 206 -8.34 -26.66 3.84
CA ILE A 206 -7.72 -25.48 4.45
C ILE A 206 -8.72 -24.32 4.43
N PRO A 207 -8.95 -23.60 5.54
CA PRO A 207 -9.84 -22.44 5.56
C PRO A 207 -9.37 -21.31 4.64
N ASP A 208 -10.32 -20.57 4.05
CA ASP A 208 -10.00 -19.43 3.19
C ASP A 208 -9.25 -18.30 3.93
N SER A 209 -9.43 -18.21 5.24
CA SER A 209 -8.75 -17.25 6.13
C SER A 209 -7.41 -17.72 6.66
N TRP A 210 -6.92 -18.90 6.24
CA TRP A 210 -5.62 -19.38 6.68
C TRP A 210 -4.51 -18.51 6.10
N CYS A 211 -3.65 -17.99 6.97
CA CYS A 211 -2.53 -17.15 6.58
C CYS A 211 -1.31 -18.00 6.19
N CYS A 212 -0.49 -17.51 5.26
CA CYS A 212 0.79 -18.11 4.94
C CYS A 212 1.68 -18.19 6.19
N PRO A 213 2.15 -19.38 6.58
CA PRO A 213 2.88 -19.58 7.84
C PRO A 213 4.27 -18.93 7.83
N ASP A 214 4.86 -18.78 6.64
CA ASP A 214 6.19 -18.16 6.51
C ASP A 214 6.16 -16.63 6.60
N CYS A 215 5.19 -15.97 5.95
CA CYS A 215 5.18 -14.51 5.87
C CYS A 215 4.04 -13.84 6.64
N GLY A 216 2.98 -14.57 6.98
CA GLY A 216 1.83 -14.08 7.75
C GLY A 216 0.92 -13.10 7.01
N VAL A 217 1.24 -12.71 5.78
CA VAL A 217 0.55 -11.60 5.09
C VAL A 217 -0.50 -12.08 4.08
N ARG A 218 -0.51 -13.36 3.66
CA ARG A 218 -1.37 -13.87 2.57
C ARG A 218 -2.41 -14.83 3.12
N ASP A 219 -3.67 -14.66 2.75
CA ASP A 219 -4.71 -15.64 3.03
C ASP A 219 -4.73 -16.71 1.93
N LYS A 220 -5.27 -17.91 2.19
CA LYS A 220 -5.36 -19.03 1.24
C LYS A 220 -5.84 -18.58 -0.15
N VAL A 221 -6.82 -17.68 -0.18
CA VAL A 221 -7.41 -17.18 -1.42
C VAL A 221 -6.47 -16.34 -2.30
N ASP A 222 -5.32 -15.91 -1.76
CA ASP A 222 -4.25 -15.21 -2.49
C ASP A 222 -3.20 -16.16 -3.09
N PHE A 223 -3.23 -17.45 -2.76
CA PHE A 223 -2.25 -18.42 -3.26
C PHE A 223 -2.53 -18.76 -4.72
N VAL A 224 -1.45 -18.99 -5.47
CA VAL A 224 -1.50 -19.30 -6.90
C VAL A 224 -1.23 -20.78 -7.13
N ALA A 225 -1.73 -21.33 -8.24
CA ALA A 225 -1.35 -22.67 -8.67
C ALA A 225 0.17 -22.77 -8.83
N GLN A 226 0.74 -23.92 -8.47
CA GLN A 226 2.14 -24.19 -8.75
C GLN A 226 2.31 -24.34 -10.28
N SER A 227 3.14 -23.49 -10.86
CA SER A 227 3.58 -23.57 -12.26
C SER A 227 4.70 -24.58 -12.44
#